data_AF-A0A1M6YXA1-F1
#
_entry.id   AF-A0A1M6YXA1-F1
#
_cell.length_a   1.000
_cell.length_b   1.000
_cell.length_c   1.000
_cell.angle_alpha   90.00
_cell.angle_beta   90.00
_cell.angle_gamma   90.00
#
_symmetry.space_group_name_H-M   'P 1'
#
loop_
_entity.id
_entity.type
_entity.pdbx_description
1 polymer ?
#
loop_
_entity_poly.entity_id
_entity_poly.type
_entity_poly.pdbx_seq_one_letter_code
_entity_poly.pdbx_strand_id
1 'polypeptide(L)'
;MNCSSASLVRALTGLGALAAILLPLHGAQAQEDKDIMSAAGQCFRASYKAERGDVRDIRIFFERSVSKEPGQEIYVDLNYSYWDVPNETYGMTANCSSNGREIICGIECDGGRLRLQLAEDGRLLAEAIGLRTDAHEASKSLLPDYNGADGLVLNNIFALERTGPADSSCNFDPQTTFVALQAGDLSPRVAILEAKLNQLGHLLEFPDEVFDEVTSAAVKSFQVQYRLPDTGIVDEPTARAIESISLTNLGGC
;
A
#
# COMPACT_ATOMS: atom_id res chain seq x y z
N MET A 1 -59.09 -3.36 91.34
CA MET A 1 -60.31 -3.73 90.58
C MET A 1 -59.85 -4.50 89.35
N ASN A 2 -60.20 -5.80 89.27
CA ASN A 2 -60.25 -6.77 88.14
C ASN A 2 -59.25 -6.64 86.97
N CYS A 3 -58.71 -7.66 86.30
CA CYS A 3 -58.78 -9.13 86.30
C CYS A 3 -57.62 -9.56 85.36
N SER A 4 -56.84 -10.60 85.70
CA SER A 4 -56.94 -11.95 85.13
C SER A 4 -56.62 -12.09 83.62
N SER A 5 -55.46 -12.72 83.37
CA SER A 5 -55.19 -13.79 82.39
C SER A 5 -56.04 -13.92 81.11
N ALA A 6 -55.36 -14.05 79.97
CA ALA A 6 -55.55 -15.17 79.04
C ALA A 6 -54.38 -15.29 78.06
N SER A 7 -53.75 -16.47 78.11
CA SER A 7 -52.76 -17.00 77.17
C SER A 7 -53.43 -17.36 75.85
N LEU A 8 -52.75 -17.11 74.71
CA LEU A 8 -52.92 -17.90 73.50
C LEU A 8 -51.60 -17.85 72.70
N VAL A 9 -50.81 -18.89 72.93
CA VAL A 9 -49.64 -19.26 72.12
C VAL A 9 -50.13 -19.71 70.75
N ARG A 10 -49.62 -19.10 69.68
CA ARG A 10 -49.55 -19.75 68.37
C ARG A 10 -48.22 -19.38 67.72
N ALA A 11 -47.27 -20.29 67.84
CA ALA A 11 -46.05 -20.31 67.07
C ALA A 11 -46.39 -20.62 65.61
N LEU A 12 -45.94 -19.78 64.69
CA LEU A 12 -45.68 -20.17 63.31
C LEU A 12 -44.44 -19.41 62.84
N THR A 13 -43.42 -20.23 62.63
CA THR A 13 -42.08 -19.98 62.10
C THR A 13 -42.09 -19.21 60.79
N GLY A 14 -41.17 -18.24 60.65
CA GLY A 14 -40.90 -17.60 59.37
C GLY A 14 -39.75 -16.61 59.46
N LEU A 15 -38.51 -17.12 59.38
CA LEU A 15 -37.32 -16.32 59.07
C LEU A 15 -37.51 -15.62 57.72
N GLY A 16 -37.21 -14.32 57.64
CA GLY A 16 -37.14 -13.59 56.38
C GLY A 16 -36.44 -12.25 56.56
N ALA A 17 -35.17 -12.22 56.18
CA ALA A 17 -34.18 -11.18 56.45
C ALA A 17 -34.48 -9.82 55.78
N LEU A 18 -34.05 -8.75 56.45
CA LEU A 18 -33.88 -7.41 55.89
C LEU A 18 -32.90 -7.44 54.70
N ALA A 19 -33.37 -7.11 53.50
CA ALA A 19 -32.52 -6.88 52.34
C ALA A 19 -32.14 -5.38 52.27
N ALA A 20 -30.88 -5.08 52.59
CA ALA A 20 -30.25 -3.81 52.27
C ALA A 20 -30.05 -3.73 50.74
N ILE A 21 -30.66 -2.74 50.10
CA ILE A 21 -30.53 -2.50 48.66
C ILE A 21 -29.16 -1.85 48.41
N LEU A 22 -28.17 -2.68 48.14
CA LEU A 22 -26.92 -2.29 47.51
C LEU A 22 -27.23 -1.95 46.04
N LEU A 23 -27.21 -0.67 45.70
CA LEU A 23 -27.12 -0.21 44.31
C LEU A 23 -25.81 -0.73 43.72
N PRO A 24 -25.84 -1.53 42.65
CA PRO A 24 -24.60 -1.93 42.02
C PRO A 24 -24.12 -0.76 41.15
N LEU A 25 -22.93 -0.23 41.47
CA LEU A 25 -22.10 0.53 40.55
C LEU A 25 -21.73 -0.39 39.37
N HIS A 26 -22.62 -0.47 38.38
CA HIS A 26 -22.33 -1.14 37.11
C HIS A 26 -21.76 -0.13 36.12
N GLY A 27 -20.51 -0.36 35.76
CA GLY A 27 -19.98 -0.02 34.45
C GLY A 27 -19.43 1.39 34.32
N ALA A 28 -18.18 1.58 34.76
CA ALA A 28 -17.26 2.29 33.89
C ALA A 28 -17.26 1.53 32.56
N GLN A 29 -17.90 2.07 31.53
CA GLN A 29 -17.72 1.57 30.19
C GLN A 29 -16.24 1.73 29.87
N ALA A 30 -15.53 0.61 29.79
CA ALA A 30 -14.20 0.56 29.24
C ALA A 30 -14.28 1.19 27.84
N GLN A 31 -13.52 2.26 27.64
CA GLN A 31 -13.17 2.78 26.33
C GLN A 31 -12.18 1.77 25.72
N GLU A 32 -12.65 0.56 25.43
CA GLU A 32 -11.94 -0.44 24.66
C GLU A 32 -12.15 -0.14 23.16
N ASP A 33 -11.10 -0.31 22.36
CA ASP A 33 -11.11 -0.35 20.90
C ASP A 33 -11.27 0.96 20.12
N LYS A 34 -10.27 1.85 20.22
CA LYS A 34 -9.78 2.61 19.05
C LYS A 34 -8.25 2.64 18.99
N ASP A 35 -7.60 1.62 19.56
CA ASP A 35 -6.17 1.45 19.38
C ASP A 35 -5.92 0.88 17.98
N ILE A 36 -5.21 1.60 17.12
CA ILE A 36 -4.81 1.10 15.79
C ILE A 36 -4.04 -0.22 15.89
N MET A 37 -3.31 -0.44 16.99
CA MET A 37 -2.57 -1.67 17.24
C MET A 37 -3.47 -2.88 17.52
N SER A 38 -4.77 -2.71 17.75
CA SER A 38 -5.73 -3.82 17.77
C SER A 38 -5.84 -4.55 16.43
N ALA A 39 -5.42 -3.89 15.34
CA ALA A 39 -5.39 -4.46 14.00
C ALA A 39 -3.99 -4.89 13.54
N ALA A 40 -2.99 -4.89 14.43
CA ALA A 40 -1.65 -5.35 14.10
C ALA A 40 -1.64 -6.82 13.65
N GLY A 41 -0.79 -7.15 12.68
CA GLY A 41 -0.69 -8.48 12.09
C GLY A 41 -1.77 -8.78 11.04
N GLN A 42 -2.54 -7.77 10.61
CA GLN A 42 -3.56 -7.90 9.58
C GLN A 42 -3.18 -7.14 8.32
N CYS A 43 -3.61 -7.65 7.17
CA CYS A 43 -3.39 -7.02 5.89
C CYS A 43 -4.60 -6.15 5.52
N PHE A 44 -4.33 -4.94 5.05
CA PHE A 44 -5.34 -4.04 4.52
C PHE A 44 -5.10 -3.86 3.03
N ARG A 45 -6.14 -3.87 2.21
CA ARG A 45 -6.01 -3.69 0.75
C ARG A 45 -7.08 -2.79 0.16
N ALA A 46 -6.76 -2.19 -0.98
CA ALA A 46 -7.75 -1.60 -1.88
C ALA A 46 -7.34 -1.83 -3.34
N SER A 47 -8.34 -1.99 -4.20
CA SER A 47 -8.18 -2.04 -5.65
C SER A 47 -9.03 -0.93 -6.27
N TYR A 48 -8.46 -0.20 -7.21
CA TYR A 48 -9.07 0.95 -7.85
C TYR A 48 -9.22 0.71 -9.35
N LYS A 49 -10.17 1.39 -9.98
CA LYS A 49 -10.29 1.40 -11.44
C LYS A 49 -9.37 2.46 -12.05
N ALA A 50 -8.92 2.24 -13.28
CA ALA A 50 -7.99 3.14 -13.98
C ALA A 50 -8.52 4.58 -14.09
N GLU A 51 -9.84 4.78 -14.13
CA GLU A 51 -10.41 6.14 -14.23
C GLU A 51 -10.27 6.94 -12.92
N ARG A 52 -9.92 6.30 -11.80
CA ARG A 52 -9.79 6.94 -10.49
C ARG A 52 -8.38 7.44 -10.21
N GLY A 53 -7.41 7.07 -11.04
CA GLY A 53 -6.01 7.44 -10.90
C GLY A 53 -5.08 6.28 -11.24
N ASP A 54 -3.79 6.54 -11.09
CA ASP A 54 -2.77 5.65 -11.64
C ASP A 54 -2.58 4.39 -10.79
N VAL A 55 -2.80 4.48 -9.47
CA VAL A 55 -2.67 3.36 -8.54
C VAL A 55 -3.78 2.33 -8.80
N ARG A 56 -3.40 1.11 -9.16
CA ARG A 56 -4.30 -0.04 -9.36
C ARG A 56 -4.62 -0.74 -8.06
N ASP A 57 -3.60 -1.18 -7.33
CA ASP A 57 -3.74 -1.91 -6.07
C ASP A 57 -2.81 -1.30 -5.03
N ILE A 58 -3.28 -1.23 -3.79
CA ILE A 58 -2.48 -0.86 -2.62
C ILE A 58 -2.74 -1.83 -1.47
N ARG A 59 -1.70 -2.16 -0.73
CA ARG A 59 -1.68 -3.06 0.41
C ARG A 59 -0.83 -2.45 1.51
N ILE A 60 -1.29 -2.60 2.75
CA ILE A 60 -0.54 -2.19 3.93
C ILE A 60 -0.63 -3.29 4.96
N PHE A 61 0.53 -3.68 5.47
CA PHE A 61 0.69 -4.53 6.63
C PHE A 61 1.43 -3.75 7.71
N PHE A 62 1.04 -3.97 8.96
CA PHE A 62 1.80 -3.45 10.09
C PHE A 62 1.74 -4.38 11.29
N GLU A 63 2.84 -4.44 12.02
CA GLU A 63 2.95 -5.20 13.25
C GLU A 63 3.91 -4.54 14.24
N ARG A 64 4.01 -5.07 15.46
CA ARG A 64 5.00 -4.58 16.43
C ARG A 64 6.40 -4.89 15.89
N SER A 65 7.24 -3.86 15.84
CA SER A 65 8.64 -4.03 15.41
C SER A 65 9.42 -4.84 16.44
N VAL A 66 10.46 -5.53 15.98
CA VAL A 66 11.48 -6.15 16.82
C VAL A 66 12.58 -5.16 17.22
N SER A 67 12.57 -3.94 16.65
CA SER A 67 13.51 -2.88 17.00
C SER A 67 13.37 -2.50 18.48
N LYS A 68 14.50 -2.17 19.09
CA LYS A 68 14.57 -1.66 20.47
C LYS A 68 14.84 -0.15 20.51
N GLU A 69 14.92 0.49 19.35
CA GLU A 69 15.16 1.92 19.24
C GLU A 69 13.86 2.69 19.56
N PRO A 70 13.93 3.75 20.38
CA PRO A 70 12.77 4.61 20.64
C PRO A 70 12.23 5.21 19.34
N GLY A 71 10.90 5.21 19.16
CA GLY A 71 10.25 5.72 17.96
C GLY A 71 10.19 4.73 16.79
N GLN A 72 10.66 3.49 16.99
CA GLN A 72 10.64 2.41 16.00
C GLN A 72 9.79 1.23 16.50
N GLU A 73 8.67 1.49 17.16
CA GLU A 73 7.89 0.45 17.83
C GLU A 73 7.06 -0.41 16.87
N ILE A 74 6.89 0.02 15.61
CA ILE A 74 5.99 -0.60 14.64
C ILE A 74 6.71 -0.78 13.32
N TYR A 75 6.65 -1.98 12.77
CA TYR A 75 7.07 -2.25 11.41
C TYR A 75 5.87 -2.04 10.49
N VAL A 76 6.04 -1.23 9.44
CA VAL A 76 5.05 -1.00 8.40
C VAL A 76 5.63 -1.41 7.06
N ASP A 77 4.87 -2.19 6.32
CA ASP A 77 5.12 -2.56 4.94
C ASP A 77 3.97 -2.01 4.07
N LEU A 78 4.28 -1.06 3.19
CA LEU A 78 3.35 -0.48 2.24
C LEU A 78 3.76 -0.91 0.84
N ASN A 79 2.81 -1.39 0.07
CA ASN A 79 3.05 -2.04 -1.20
C ASN A 79 1.92 -1.70 -2.18
N TYR A 80 2.24 -1.17 -3.36
CA TYR A 80 1.24 -0.74 -4.35
C TYR A 80 1.72 -0.94 -5.79
N SER A 81 0.80 -0.94 -6.75
CA SER A 81 1.10 -1.10 -8.19
C SER A 81 0.29 -0.11 -9.00
N TYR A 82 0.81 0.28 -10.16
CA TYR A 82 0.12 1.16 -11.10
C TYR A 82 -0.53 0.38 -12.25
N TRP A 83 -1.47 1.02 -12.94
CA TRP A 83 -2.15 0.46 -14.11
C TRP A 83 -1.25 0.32 -15.33
N ASP A 84 -0.30 1.24 -15.51
CA ASP A 84 0.63 1.29 -16.64
C ASP A 84 1.79 0.30 -16.51
N VAL A 85 2.19 -0.03 -15.27
CA VAL A 85 3.19 -1.05 -14.92
C VAL A 85 2.61 -2.14 -14.00
N PRO A 86 1.66 -2.96 -14.48
CA PRO A 86 0.96 -3.95 -13.65
C PRO A 86 1.86 -5.05 -13.05
N ASN A 87 3.08 -5.18 -13.58
CA ASN A 87 4.08 -6.18 -13.19
C ASN A 87 5.14 -5.61 -12.26
N GLU A 88 5.00 -4.35 -11.85
CA GLU A 88 5.90 -3.66 -10.93
C GLU A 88 5.16 -3.26 -9.68
N THR A 89 5.86 -3.42 -8.57
CA THR A 89 5.36 -3.10 -7.24
C THR A 89 6.31 -2.09 -6.63
N TYR A 90 5.71 -1.01 -6.14
CA TYR A 90 6.37 0.06 -5.45
C TYR A 90 5.96 0.01 -3.99
N GLY A 91 6.77 0.56 -3.11
CA GLY A 91 6.45 0.49 -1.70
C GLY A 91 7.47 1.14 -0.80
N MET A 92 7.33 0.85 0.48
CA MET A 92 8.40 1.05 1.46
C MET A 92 8.26 0.02 2.56
N THR A 93 9.37 -0.18 3.26
CA THR A 93 9.35 -0.72 4.61
C THR A 93 9.89 0.33 5.56
N ALA A 94 9.20 0.57 6.67
CA ALA A 94 9.60 1.59 7.63
C ALA A 94 9.35 1.13 9.06
N ASN A 95 10.24 1.54 9.97
CA ASN A 95 9.94 1.53 11.39
C ASN A 95 9.25 2.86 11.74
N CYS A 96 8.13 2.76 12.43
CA CYS A 96 7.22 3.86 12.71
C CYS A 96 6.86 3.89 14.19
N SER A 97 6.34 5.05 14.61
CA SER A 97 5.82 5.24 15.97
C SER A 97 4.30 5.29 15.98
N SER A 98 3.69 5.04 17.14
CA SER A 98 2.25 5.19 17.34
C SER A 98 1.92 5.94 18.62
N ASN A 99 0.84 6.70 18.57
CA ASN A 99 0.22 7.36 19.73
C ASN A 99 -1.03 6.61 20.23
N GLY A 100 -1.25 5.38 19.75
CA GLY A 100 -2.44 4.57 19.98
C GLY A 100 -3.55 4.81 18.97
N ARG A 101 -3.73 6.02 18.43
CA ARG A 101 -4.79 6.28 17.43
C ARG A 101 -4.28 6.27 16.00
N GLU A 102 -3.02 6.63 15.83
CA GLU A 102 -2.38 6.78 14.52
C GLU A 102 -0.99 6.17 14.55
N ILE A 103 -0.59 5.58 13.43
CA ILE A 103 0.80 5.22 13.16
C ILE A 103 1.39 6.32 12.27
N ILE A 104 2.56 6.83 12.64
CA ILE A 104 3.25 7.88 11.90
C ILE A 104 4.63 7.36 11.50
N CYS A 105 4.83 7.26 10.18
CA CYS A 105 6.11 6.93 9.57
C CYS A 105 6.69 8.20 8.96
N GLY A 106 7.85 8.63 9.45
CA GLY A 106 8.67 9.65 8.80
C GLY A 106 9.83 8.95 8.08
N ILE A 107 9.97 9.18 6.78
CA ILE A 107 11.13 8.66 6.04
C ILE A 107 12.19 9.74 6.07
N GLU A 108 13.10 9.64 7.04
CA GLU A 108 14.07 10.69 7.36
C GLU A 108 15.09 10.94 6.23
N CYS A 109 15.42 9.91 5.43
CA CYS A 109 16.44 9.97 4.38
C CYS A 109 15.88 10.36 3.00
N ASP A 110 14.69 9.88 2.66
CA ASP A 110 14.13 10.05 1.31
C ASP A 110 13.09 11.19 1.25
N GLY A 111 12.41 11.45 2.37
CA GLY A 111 11.38 12.47 2.50
C GLY A 111 9.96 11.91 2.36
N GLY A 112 9.02 12.67 2.91
CA GLY A 112 7.59 12.32 2.94
C GLY A 112 7.11 11.76 4.27
N ARG A 113 5.81 11.49 4.33
CA ARG A 113 5.14 10.97 5.52
C ARG A 113 4.01 10.02 5.14
N LEU A 114 3.92 8.91 5.86
CA LEU A 114 2.78 8.02 5.86
C LEU A 114 2.10 8.09 7.24
N ARG A 115 0.79 8.36 7.25
CA ARG A 115 -0.06 8.26 8.44
C ARG A 115 -1.11 7.19 8.24
N LEU A 116 -1.25 6.31 9.23
CA LEU A 116 -2.26 5.27 9.24
C LEU A 116 -3.25 5.53 10.38
N GLN A 117 -4.54 5.42 10.10
CA GLN A 117 -5.61 5.56 11.09
C GLN A 117 -6.66 4.48 10.87
N LEU A 118 -7.12 3.85 11.95
CA LEU A 118 -8.24 2.91 11.87
C LEU A 118 -9.56 3.67 11.98
N ALA A 119 -10.36 3.62 10.92
CA ALA A 119 -11.69 4.23 10.88
C ALA A 119 -12.71 3.42 11.69
N GLU A 120 -13.83 4.06 12.03
CA GLU A 120 -14.89 3.43 12.84
C GLU A 120 -15.57 2.24 12.14
N ASP A 121 -15.55 2.22 10.81
CA ASP A 121 -16.07 1.12 9.99
C ASP A 121 -15.05 -0.03 9.80
N GLY A 122 -13.91 0.05 10.48
CA GLY A 122 -12.86 -0.97 10.46
C GLY A 122 -11.91 -0.88 9.26
N ARG A 123 -12.07 0.10 8.37
CA ARG A 123 -11.12 0.39 7.28
C ARG A 123 -9.87 1.11 7.80
N LEU A 124 -8.76 0.89 7.12
CA LEU A 124 -7.52 1.64 7.35
C LEU A 124 -7.48 2.85 6.41
N LEU A 125 -7.37 4.04 6.97
CA LEU A 125 -7.07 5.26 6.23
C LEU A 125 -5.56 5.44 6.21
N ALA A 126 -4.98 5.46 5.02
CA ALA A 126 -3.56 5.68 4.79
C ALA A 126 -3.34 6.97 4.02
N GLU A 127 -2.79 7.98 4.69
CA GLU A 127 -2.44 9.27 4.10
C GLU A 127 -0.95 9.29 3.76
N ALA A 128 -0.66 9.37 2.46
CA ALA A 128 0.68 9.52 1.90
C ALA A 128 0.88 10.97 1.44
N ILE A 129 1.90 11.66 1.96
CA ILE A 129 2.26 13.03 1.58
C ILE A 129 3.73 13.07 1.23
N GLY A 130 4.05 13.36 -0.04
CA GLY A 130 5.41 13.44 -0.54
C GLY A 130 6.18 12.12 -0.32
N LEU A 131 5.47 11.01 -0.24
CA LEU A 131 5.97 9.76 0.29
C LEU A 131 6.83 9.05 -0.76
N ARG A 132 8.15 9.03 -0.55
CA ARG A 132 9.03 8.34 -1.49
C ARG A 132 8.96 6.83 -1.31
N THR A 133 8.88 6.14 -2.44
CA THR A 133 8.73 4.69 -2.53
C THR A 133 9.67 4.16 -3.59
N ASP A 134 10.33 3.07 -3.27
CA ASP A 134 11.20 2.31 -4.16
C ASP A 134 10.47 1.11 -4.76
N ALA A 135 11.03 0.53 -5.81
CA ALA A 135 10.57 -0.74 -6.34
C ALA A 135 11.02 -1.87 -5.39
N HIS A 136 10.07 -2.53 -4.70
CA HIS A 136 10.36 -3.57 -3.69
C HIS A 136 10.73 -4.90 -4.33
N GLU A 137 10.07 -5.23 -5.44
CA GLU A 137 10.47 -6.31 -6.31
C GLU A 137 10.98 -5.67 -7.59
N ALA A 138 12.22 -6.00 -7.98
CA ALA A 138 12.72 -5.73 -9.32
C ALA A 138 11.74 -6.39 -10.28
N SER A 139 10.77 -5.60 -10.72
CA SER A 139 9.79 -6.01 -11.68
C SER A 139 10.56 -6.57 -12.86
N LYS A 140 10.02 -7.61 -13.47
CA LYS A 140 10.36 -7.91 -14.85
C LYS A 140 9.73 -6.84 -15.76
N SER A 141 9.69 -5.57 -15.34
CA SER A 141 9.41 -4.47 -16.25
C SER A 141 10.61 -4.39 -17.17
N LEU A 142 10.35 -4.58 -18.45
CA LEU A 142 11.39 -4.69 -19.46
C LEU A 142 11.89 -3.34 -19.94
N LEU A 143 11.35 -2.27 -19.37
CA LEU A 143 11.85 -0.90 -19.45
C LEU A 143 11.82 -0.32 -18.03
N PRO A 144 12.59 -0.91 -17.09
CA PRO A 144 12.70 -0.30 -15.78
C PRO A 144 13.47 1.01 -15.99
N ASP A 145 12.86 2.09 -15.52
CA ASP A 145 13.50 3.28 -14.99
C ASP A 145 12.66 4.52 -15.29
N TYR A 146 11.64 4.77 -14.45
CA TYR A 146 10.90 6.04 -14.51
C TYR A 146 11.54 7.14 -13.65
N ASN A 147 12.37 6.81 -12.64
CA ASN A 147 12.86 7.81 -11.67
C ASN A 147 14.31 7.64 -11.18
N GLY A 148 15.12 6.81 -11.83
CA GLY A 148 16.46 6.47 -11.39
C GLY A 148 16.51 6.03 -9.93
N ALA A 149 17.64 6.31 -9.28
CA ALA A 149 17.84 6.14 -7.85
C ALA A 149 16.94 7.04 -6.97
N ASP A 150 16.08 7.88 -7.56
CA ASP A 150 15.25 8.85 -6.84
C ASP A 150 13.85 8.33 -6.46
N GLY A 151 13.41 7.18 -6.97
CA GLY A 151 12.14 6.55 -6.58
C GLY A 151 10.88 7.36 -6.95
N LEU A 152 9.70 6.83 -6.61
CA LEU A 152 8.41 7.44 -6.89
C LEU A 152 7.85 8.21 -5.69
N VAL A 153 7.07 9.27 -5.94
CA VAL A 153 6.41 10.05 -4.87
C VAL A 153 4.91 9.75 -4.83
N LEU A 154 4.46 9.06 -3.79
CA LEU A 154 3.05 8.77 -3.56
C LEU A 154 2.36 9.92 -2.81
N ASN A 155 1.27 10.43 -3.38
CA ASN A 155 0.44 11.49 -2.80
C ASN A 155 -1.04 11.14 -2.91
N ASN A 156 -1.65 10.64 -1.83
CA ASN A 156 -3.09 10.43 -1.76
C ASN A 156 -3.55 10.03 -0.35
N ILE A 157 -4.87 9.93 -0.18
CA ILE A 157 -5.48 9.24 0.94
C ILE A 157 -6.16 7.98 0.42
N PHE A 158 -5.71 6.84 0.89
CA PHE A 158 -6.25 5.53 0.53
C PHE A 158 -7.14 5.02 1.66
N ALA A 159 -8.30 4.48 1.31
CA ALA A 159 -9.18 3.79 2.26
C ALA A 159 -9.15 2.29 1.96
N LEU A 160 -8.50 1.52 2.84
CA LEU A 160 -8.22 0.11 2.63
C LEU A 160 -9.14 -0.75 3.50
N GLU A 161 -9.63 -1.82 2.92
CA GLU A 161 -10.45 -2.82 3.59
C GLU A 161 -9.59 -3.86 4.29
N ARG A 162 -10.05 -4.32 5.45
CA ARG A 162 -9.39 -5.40 6.19
C ARG A 162 -9.53 -6.71 5.44
N THR A 163 -8.41 -7.39 5.25
CA THR A 163 -8.37 -8.79 4.78
C THR A 163 -7.96 -9.71 5.92
N GLY A 164 -8.49 -10.94 5.92
CA GLY A 164 -8.37 -11.89 7.02
C GLY A 164 -6.94 -12.30 7.41
N PRO A 165 -6.77 -13.17 8.41
CA PRO A 165 -5.46 -13.47 9.00
C PRO A 165 -4.54 -14.27 8.06
N ALA A 166 -3.27 -13.83 8.02
CA ALA A 166 -1.97 -14.43 7.64
C ALA A 166 -1.81 -15.58 6.59
N ASP A 167 -2.80 -16.42 6.29
CA ASP A 167 -2.63 -17.63 5.45
C ASP A 167 -2.89 -17.43 3.95
N SER A 168 -3.21 -16.22 3.52
CA SER A 168 -2.93 -15.78 2.15
C SER A 168 -2.11 -14.52 2.27
N SER A 169 -0.80 -14.68 2.17
CA SER A 169 0.21 -13.67 2.43
C SER A 169 -0.22 -12.28 1.96
N CYS A 170 0.14 -11.24 2.73
CA CYS A 170 0.00 -9.85 2.27
C CYS A 170 0.89 -9.56 1.03
N ASN A 171 1.51 -10.60 0.46
CA ASN A 171 2.31 -10.56 -0.75
C ASN A 171 1.46 -10.18 -1.96
N PHE A 172 2.11 -9.49 -2.88
CA PHE A 172 1.63 -9.41 -4.25
C PHE A 172 1.50 -10.81 -4.87
N ASP A 173 0.42 -11.01 -5.62
CA ASP A 173 0.49 -11.90 -6.78
C ASP A 173 0.93 -10.98 -7.93
N PRO A 174 2.24 -10.88 -8.25
CA PRO A 174 2.69 -10.03 -9.32
C PRO A 174 2.00 -10.51 -10.59
N GLN A 175 1.06 -9.70 -11.10
CA GLN A 175 0.54 -9.95 -12.42
C GLN A 175 1.73 -9.89 -13.36
N THR A 176 1.88 -10.89 -14.23
CA THR A 176 2.95 -10.93 -15.25
C THR A 176 2.33 -10.63 -16.61
N THR A 177 1.54 -9.56 -16.67
CA THR A 177 0.90 -9.09 -17.89
C THR A 177 1.74 -7.98 -18.51
N PHE A 178 2.50 -8.31 -19.55
CA PHE A 178 3.22 -7.28 -20.28
C PHE A 178 2.22 -6.36 -21.01
N VAL A 179 2.22 -5.07 -20.65
CA VAL A 179 1.45 -4.04 -21.35
C VAL A 179 2.35 -3.42 -22.40
N ALA A 180 2.07 -3.71 -23.66
CA ALA A 180 2.78 -3.13 -24.80
C ALA A 180 2.53 -1.63 -24.90
N LEU A 181 3.54 -0.91 -25.36
CA LEU A 181 3.40 0.50 -25.73
C LEU A 181 3.21 0.62 -27.24
N GLN A 182 2.28 1.45 -27.66
CA GLN A 182 1.93 1.67 -29.06
C GLN A 182 1.45 3.10 -29.29
N ALA A 183 1.35 3.48 -30.56
CA ALA A 183 0.87 4.80 -30.96
C ALA A 183 -0.48 5.15 -30.32
N GLY A 184 -0.55 6.33 -29.70
CA GLY A 184 -1.70 6.85 -28.98
C GLY A 184 -1.67 6.64 -27.47
N ASP A 185 -0.70 5.88 -26.94
CA ASP A 185 -0.54 5.74 -25.50
C ASP A 185 -0.04 7.05 -24.87
N LEU A 186 -0.64 7.39 -23.72
CA LEU A 186 -0.22 8.50 -22.87
C LEU A 186 0.28 7.89 -21.55
N SER A 187 1.59 7.79 -21.38
CA SER A 187 2.17 7.14 -20.21
C SER A 187 3.59 7.66 -19.93
N PRO A 188 3.94 7.87 -18.65
CA PRO A 188 5.30 7.90 -18.15
C PRO A 188 6.31 6.96 -18.82
N ARG A 189 5.89 5.74 -19.18
CA ARG A 189 6.73 4.72 -19.80
C ARG A 189 7.18 5.09 -21.21
N VAL A 190 6.42 5.95 -21.88
CA VAL A 190 6.80 6.49 -23.19
C VAL A 190 8.05 7.35 -23.04
N ALA A 191 8.13 8.21 -22.03
CA ALA A 191 9.31 9.04 -21.81
C ALA A 191 10.57 8.19 -21.58
N ILE A 192 10.43 7.06 -20.88
CA ILE A 192 11.53 6.10 -20.65
C ILE A 192 11.95 5.45 -21.97
N LEU A 193 10.96 4.96 -22.73
CA LEU A 193 11.19 4.37 -24.04
C LEU A 193 11.92 5.35 -24.96
N GLU A 194 11.45 6.58 -25.03
CA GLU A 194 11.99 7.66 -25.85
C GLU A 194 13.40 8.05 -25.42
N ALA A 195 13.67 8.15 -24.11
CA ALA A 195 15.01 8.39 -23.59
C ALA A 195 15.99 7.28 -24.00
N LYS A 196 15.57 6.01 -23.90
CA LYS A 196 16.40 4.87 -24.34
C LYS A 196 16.57 4.86 -25.87
N LEU A 197 15.53 5.13 -26.65
CA LEU A 197 15.64 5.24 -28.11
C LEU A 197 16.54 6.40 -28.54
N ASN A 198 16.50 7.52 -27.82
CA ASN A 198 17.36 8.67 -28.04
C ASN A 198 18.82 8.31 -27.75
N GLN A 199 19.09 7.66 -26.61
CA GLN A 199 20.41 7.14 -26.25
C GLN A 199 20.96 6.17 -27.31
N LEU A 200 20.08 5.36 -27.92
CA LEU A 200 20.44 4.42 -28.98
C LEU A 200 20.54 5.07 -30.37
N GLY A 201 20.23 6.36 -30.50
CA GLY A 201 20.30 7.11 -31.76
C GLY A 201 19.11 6.90 -32.70
N HIS A 202 18.00 6.36 -32.22
CA HIS A 202 16.77 6.12 -33.00
C HIS A 202 15.75 7.26 -32.90
N LEU A 203 15.84 8.08 -31.84
CA LEU A 203 14.96 9.22 -31.62
C LEU A 203 15.80 10.50 -31.45
N LEU A 204 15.38 11.59 -32.09
CA LEU A 204 16.09 12.88 -32.06
C LEU A 204 15.24 14.00 -31.45
N GLU A 205 14.32 13.62 -30.56
CA GLU A 205 13.40 14.54 -29.87
C GLU A 205 13.55 14.41 -28.36
N PHE A 206 12.99 15.38 -27.64
CA PHE A 206 12.99 15.38 -26.18
C PHE A 206 11.94 14.36 -25.69
N PRO A 207 12.30 13.44 -24.80
CA PRO A 207 11.36 12.46 -24.28
C PRO A 207 10.16 13.10 -23.59
N ASP A 208 8.96 12.64 -23.92
CA ASP A 208 7.71 13.01 -23.25
C ASP A 208 6.79 11.80 -23.01
N GLU A 209 5.60 12.04 -22.46
CA GLU A 209 4.67 10.96 -22.09
C GLU A 209 3.73 10.53 -23.24
N VAL A 210 3.98 10.96 -24.48
CA VAL A 210 3.07 10.78 -25.64
C VAL A 210 3.69 9.85 -26.68
N PHE A 211 3.09 8.68 -26.89
CA PHE A 211 3.57 7.77 -27.95
C PHE A 211 2.98 8.20 -29.28
N ASP A 212 3.70 9.05 -30.02
CA ASP A 212 3.22 9.60 -31.28
C ASP A 212 3.77 8.85 -32.53
N GLU A 213 3.56 9.43 -33.71
CA GLU A 213 4.06 8.85 -34.96
C GLU A 213 5.60 8.84 -35.06
N VAL A 214 6.27 9.81 -34.43
CA VAL A 214 7.73 9.91 -34.37
C VAL A 214 8.29 8.82 -33.45
N THR A 215 7.69 8.63 -32.27
CA THR A 215 8.03 7.51 -31.37
C THR A 215 7.86 6.17 -32.09
N SER A 216 6.74 5.99 -32.82
CA SER A 216 6.49 4.77 -33.58
C SER A 216 7.55 4.53 -34.66
N ALA A 217 7.94 5.57 -35.40
CA ALA A 217 8.99 5.47 -36.40
C ALA A 217 10.36 5.13 -35.79
N ALA A 218 10.69 5.68 -34.62
CA ALA A 218 11.90 5.35 -33.88
C ALA A 218 11.91 3.88 -33.41
N VAL A 219 10.78 3.38 -32.90
CA VAL A 219 10.62 1.96 -32.53
C VAL A 219 10.82 1.06 -33.74
N LYS A 220 10.23 1.39 -34.89
CA LYS A 220 10.41 0.65 -36.15
C LYS A 220 11.87 0.63 -36.60
N SER A 221 12.53 1.78 -36.55
CA SER A 221 13.97 1.90 -36.86
C SER A 221 14.81 0.98 -35.99
N PHE A 222 14.56 0.98 -34.68
CA PHE A 222 15.20 0.07 -33.73
C PHE A 222 14.91 -1.39 -34.07
N GLN A 223 13.65 -1.75 -34.27
CA GLN A 223 13.23 -3.11 -34.59
C GLN A 223 13.95 -3.63 -35.85
N VAL A 224 13.98 -2.83 -36.92
CA VAL A 224 14.69 -3.18 -38.16
C VAL A 224 16.19 -3.37 -37.93
N GLN A 225 16.83 -2.45 -37.22
CA GLN A 225 18.28 -2.51 -36.93
C GLN A 225 18.65 -3.80 -36.17
N TYR A 226 17.82 -4.21 -35.22
CA TYR A 226 18.06 -5.39 -34.37
C TYR A 226 17.31 -6.64 -34.82
N ARG A 227 16.79 -6.66 -36.06
CA ARG A 227 16.14 -7.81 -36.71
C ARG A 227 14.91 -8.34 -35.95
N LEU A 228 14.16 -7.44 -35.32
CA LEU A 228 12.85 -7.70 -34.73
C LEU A 228 11.74 -7.42 -35.77
N PRO A 229 10.51 -7.91 -35.54
CA PRO A 229 9.37 -7.55 -36.39
C PRO A 229 9.14 -6.02 -36.42
N ASP A 230 9.03 -5.44 -37.61
CA ASP A 230 8.73 -4.02 -37.85
C ASP A 230 7.24 -3.72 -37.59
N THR A 231 6.86 -3.69 -36.32
CA THR A 231 5.47 -3.45 -35.88
C THR A 231 5.25 -2.02 -35.44
N GLY A 232 6.31 -1.33 -34.98
CA GLY A 232 6.20 -0.05 -34.28
C GLY A 232 5.55 -0.16 -32.91
N ILE A 233 5.35 -1.38 -32.41
CA ILE A 233 4.79 -1.70 -31.09
C ILE A 233 5.92 -2.22 -30.21
N VAL A 234 6.05 -1.67 -29.01
CA VAL A 234 7.02 -2.14 -28.02
C VAL A 234 6.41 -3.30 -27.25
N ASP A 235 6.50 -4.48 -27.86
CA ASP A 235 6.15 -5.76 -27.25
C ASP A 235 7.26 -6.28 -26.31
N GLU A 236 7.01 -7.41 -25.67
CA GLU A 236 7.92 -7.97 -24.66
C GLU A 236 9.34 -8.28 -25.22
N PRO A 237 9.50 -8.90 -26.42
CA PRO A 237 10.79 -9.01 -27.09
C PRO A 237 11.45 -7.66 -27.40
N THR A 238 10.69 -6.67 -27.89
CA THR A 238 11.24 -5.35 -28.25
C THR A 238 11.76 -4.61 -27.02
N ALA A 239 10.99 -4.58 -25.93
CA ALA A 239 11.38 -3.96 -24.67
C ALA A 239 12.68 -4.57 -24.11
N ARG A 240 12.78 -5.92 -24.07
CA ARG A 240 14.00 -6.62 -23.66
C ARG A 240 15.23 -6.22 -24.45
N ALA A 241 15.08 -6.10 -25.77
CA ALA A 241 16.19 -5.74 -26.64
C ALA A 241 16.65 -4.31 -26.36
N ILE A 242 15.72 -3.34 -26.27
CA ILE A 242 16.02 -1.95 -25.93
C ILE A 242 16.80 -1.88 -24.62
N GLU A 243 16.32 -2.55 -23.59
CA GLU A 243 16.97 -2.58 -22.29
C GLU A 243 18.38 -3.15 -22.36
N SER A 244 18.53 -4.38 -22.86
CA SER A 244 19.83 -5.06 -22.94
C SER A 244 20.87 -4.27 -23.75
N ILE A 245 20.45 -3.59 -24.82
CA ILE A 245 21.35 -2.83 -25.68
C ILE A 245 21.69 -1.48 -25.04
N SER A 246 20.73 -0.82 -24.39
CA SER A 246 20.98 0.44 -23.68
C SER A 246 21.99 0.27 -22.53
N LEU A 247 21.92 -0.84 -21.79
CA LEU A 247 22.85 -1.17 -20.71
C LEU A 247 24.28 -1.47 -21.21
N THR A 248 24.40 -2.15 -22.35
CA THR A 248 25.72 -2.49 -22.91
C THR A 248 26.44 -1.26 -23.48
N ASN A 249 25.71 -0.24 -23.94
CA ASN A 249 26.29 1.03 -24.37
C ASN A 249 26.80 1.91 -23.21
N LEU A 250 26.41 1.63 -21.97
CA LEU A 250 26.88 2.34 -20.75
C LEU A 250 28.11 1.69 -20.09
N GLY A 251 28.52 0.50 -20.54
CA GLY A 251 29.60 -0.30 -19.94
C GLY A 251 30.94 -0.27 -20.69
N GLY A 252 31.17 0.73 -21.55
CA GLY A 252 32.39 0.83 -22.34
C GLY A 252 33.47 1.72 -21.73
N CYS A 253 34.21 1.21 -20.75
CA CYS A 253 35.56 1.68 -20.40
C CYS A 253 36.55 0.51 -20.48
#